data_AF-A0A929ENZ7-F1
#
_entry.id   AF-A0A929ENZ7-F1
#
_cell.length_a   1.000
_cell.length_b   1.000
_cell.length_c   1.000
_cell.angle_alpha   90.00
_cell.angle_beta   90.00
_cell.angle_gamma   90.00
#
_symmetry.space_group_name_H-M   'P 1'
#
loop_
_entity.id
_entity.type
_entity.pdbx_description
1 polymer ?
#
loop_
_entity_poly.entity_id
_entity_poly.type
_entity_poly.pdbx_seq_one_letter_code
_entity_poly.pdbx_strand_id
1 'polypeptide(L)' 'MLKCDFCGVESESVSRVALDANYDRLTEKHVQKFACPECSAKKEAERKKAASGEGK' A
#
# COMPACT_ATOMS: atom_id res chain seq x y z
N MET A 1 10.10 17.04 2.50
CA MET A 1 10.22 15.71 1.86
C MET A 1 9.29 14.75 2.59
N LEU A 2 8.66 13.81 1.88
CA LEU A 2 7.70 12.86 2.45
C LEU A 2 8.43 11.57 2.82
N LYS A 3 8.22 11.06 4.03
CA LYS A 3 8.89 9.86 4.52
C LYS A 3 8.05 8.61 4.25
N CYS A 4 8.68 7.57 3.73
CA CYS A 4 8.05 6.28 3.54
C CYS A 4 7.93 5.54 4.88
N ASP A 5 6.72 5.11 5.25
CA ASP A 5 6.47 4.30 6.46
C ASP A 5 6.98 2.84 6.33
N PHE A 6 7.36 2.41 5.12
CA PHE A 6 7.79 1.04 4.84
C PHE A 6 9.32 0.87 4.84
N CYS A 7 10.04 1.75 4.13
CA CYS A 7 11.49 1.69 4.04
C CYS A 7 12.20 2.86 4.74
N GLY A 8 11.45 3.84 5.25
CA GLY A 8 12.02 4.98 5.99
C GLY A 8 12.69 6.03 5.12
N VAL A 9 12.76 5.86 3.80
CA VAL A 9 13.42 6.81 2.88
C VAL A 9 12.58 8.08 2.71
N GLU A 10 13.27 9.19 2.49
CA GLU A 10 12.66 10.45 2.11
C GLU A 10 12.49 10.51 0.60
N SER A 11 11.31 10.88 0.15
CA SER A 11 10.92 10.93 -1.26
C SER A 11 10.16 12.22 -1.54
N GLU A 12 10.25 12.69 -2.78
CA GLU A 12 9.47 13.85 -3.24
C GLU A 12 7.98 13.53 -3.36
N SER A 13 7.66 12.25 -3.55
CA SER A 13 6.29 11.73 -3.63
C SER A 13 6.14 10.46 -2.80
N VAL A 14 4.99 10.34 -2.13
CA VAL A 14 4.53 9.10 -1.49
C VAL A 14 3.08 8.84 -1.88
N SER A 15 2.73 7.58 -2.05
CA SER A 15 1.37 7.11 -2.32
C SER A 15 0.74 6.58 -1.03
N ARG A 16 -0.53 6.89 -0.81
CA ARG A 16 -1.29 6.30 0.30
C ARG A 16 -1.55 4.83 -0.01
N VAL A 17 -1.14 3.94 0.88
CA VAL A 17 -1.33 2.50 0.73
C VAL A 17 -2.26 2.01 1.84
N ALA A 18 -3.46 1.57 1.47
CA ALA A 18 -4.31 0.78 2.34
C ALA A 18 -3.68 -0.62 2.50
N LEU A 19 -3.32 -0.98 3.73
CA LEU A 19 -2.78 -2.31 4.04
C LEU A 19 -3.86 -3.33 4.39
N ASP A 20 -5.00 -2.87 4.86
CA ASP A 20 -6.09 -3.75 5.23
C ASP A 20 -6.84 -4.21 3.98
N ALA A 21 -6.77 -5.52 3.72
CA ALA A 21 -7.65 -6.20 2.76
C ALA A 21 -9.13 -6.06 3.16
N ASN A 22 -9.42 -5.67 4.41
CA ASN A 22 -10.74 -5.38 4.96
C ASN A 22 -10.98 -3.87 5.11
N TYR A 23 -10.75 -3.09 4.04
CA TYR A 23 -11.22 -1.69 3.95
C TYR A 23 -12.76 -1.56 3.96
N ASP A 24 -13.47 -2.62 4.35
CA ASP A 24 -14.93 -2.73 4.30
C ASP A 24 -15.62 -2.35 5.61
N ARG A 25 -14.88 -1.97 6.66
CA ARG A 25 -15.49 -1.64 7.94
C ARG A 25 -15.28 -0.17 8.26
N LEU A 26 -16.31 0.61 7.93
CA LEU A 26 -16.55 2.02 8.29
C LEU A 26 -16.40 2.33 9.80
N THR A 27 -16.07 1.35 10.63
CA THR A 27 -16.00 1.38 12.08
C THR A 27 -14.58 1.30 12.67
N GLU A 28 -13.55 0.97 11.89
CA GLU A 28 -12.17 0.90 12.41
C GLU A 28 -11.28 2.05 11.93
N LYS A 29 -10.53 2.67 12.86
CA LYS A 29 -9.53 3.70 12.55
C LYS A 29 -8.35 3.04 11.83
N HIS A 30 -8.44 2.92 10.51
CA HIS A 30 -7.30 2.47 9.72
C HIS A 30 -6.19 3.52 9.77
N VAL A 31 -4.99 3.10 10.22
CA VAL A 31 -3.80 3.95 10.19
C VAL A 31 -3.38 4.11 8.74
N GLN A 32 -3.56 5.32 8.20
CA GLN A 32 -3.11 5.66 6.85
C GLN A 32 -1.58 5.57 6.81
N LYS A 33 -1.04 4.66 6.01
CA LYS A 33 0.41 4.55 5.78
C LYS A 33 0.76 5.04 4.39
N PHE A 34 1.92 5.67 4.28
CA PHE A 34 2.44 6.23 3.03
C PHE A 34 3.66 5.42 2.56
N ALA A 35 3.67 5.07 1.29
CA ALA A 35 4.77 4.36 0.65
C ALA A 35 5.44 5.24 -0.40
N CYS A 36 6.76 5.19 -0.51
CA CYS A 36 7.47 5.72 -1.67
C CYS A 36 7.03 4.98 -2.96
N PRO A 37 7.25 5.57 -4.15
CA PRO A 37 6.89 4.96 -5.43
C PRO A 37 7.42 3.53 -5.60
N GLU A 38 8.62 3.22 -5.10
CA GLU A 38 9.18 1.87 -5.14
C GLU A 38 8.41 0.86 -4.28
N CYS A 39 8.12 1.22 -3.02
CA CYS A 39 7.36 0.35 -2.11
C CYS A 39 5.90 0.20 -2.59
N SER A 40 5.33 1.26 -3.15
CA SER A 40 4.01 1.21 -3.78
C SER A 40 4.00 0.24 -4.97
N ALA A 41 4.95 0.39 -5.91
CA ALA A 41 5.07 -0.46 -7.09
C ALA A 41 5.27 -1.95 -6.74
N LYS A 42 6.07 -2.25 -5.71
CA LYS A 42 6.24 -3.63 -5.22
C LYS A 42 4.91 -4.22 -4.72
N LYS A 43 4.16 -3.47 -3.89
CA LYS A 43 2.85 -3.93 -3.41
C LYS A 43 1.82 -4.06 -4.52
N GLU A 44 1.81 -3.13 -5.47
CA GLU A 44 0.96 -3.21 -6.66
C GLU A 44 1.27 -4.44 -7.50
N ALA A 45 2.55 -4.75 -7.70
CA ALA A 45 2.98 -5.96 -8.42
C ALA A 45 2.51 -7.24 -7.72
N GLU A 46 2.64 -7.29 -6.39
CA GLU A 46 2.13 -8.43 -5.60
C GLU A 46 0.59 -8.52 -5.65
N ARG A 47 -0.13 -7.38 -5.63
CA ARG A 47 -1.58 -7.37 -5.87
C ARG A 47 -1.95 -7.88 -7.25
N LYS A 48 -1.23 -7.48 -8.30
CA LYS A 48 -1.48 -7.97 -9.67
C LYS A 48 -1.22 -9.46 -9.79
N LYS A 49 -0.19 -9.98 -9.12
CA LYS A 49 0.07 -11.43 -9.05
C LYS A 49 -1.06 -12.17 -8.32
N ALA A 50 -1.52 -11.64 -7.19
CA ALA A 50 -2.61 -12.25 -6.42
C ALA A 50 -3.96 -12.17 -7.15
N ALA A 51 -4.27 -11.03 -7.79
CA ALA A 51 -5.52 -10.82 -8.53
C ALA A 51 -5.60 -11.62 -9.84
N SER A 52 -4.46 -12.07 -10.37
CA SER A 52 -4.41 -12.94 -11.55
C SER A 52 -4.51 -14.43 -11.19
N GLY A 53 -4.76 -14.78 -9.92
CA GLY A 53 -4.70 -16.13 -9.40
C GLY A 53 -5.88 -16.53 -8.51
N GLU A 54 -7.13 -16.19 -8.86
CA GLU A 54 -8.30 -16.88 -8.31
C GLU A 54 -9.42 -16.94 -9.35
N GLY A 55 -9.30 -17.95 -10.21
CA GLY A 55 -10.31 -18.41 -11.13
C GLY A 55 -10.16 -19.92 -11.26
N LYS A 56 -10.65 -20.66 -10.26
CA LYS A 56 -10.93 -22.09 -10.40
C LYS A 56 -12.14 -22.46 -9.54
#